data_AF-A0AAD1F1E5-F1
#
_entry.id   AF-A0AAD1F1E5-F1
#
_cell.length_a   1.000
_cell.length_b   1.000
_cell.length_c   1.000
_cell.angle_alpha   90.00
_cell.angle_beta   90.00
_cell.angle_gamma   90.00
#
_symmetry.space_group_name_H-M   'P 1'
#
loop_
_entity.id
_entity.type
_entity.pdbx_description
1 polymer ?
#
loop_
_entity_poly.entity_id
_entity_poly.type
_entity_poly.pdbx_seq_one_letter_code
_entity_poly.pdbx_strand_id
1 'polypeptide(L)'
;MQSINPTRVAMLGTDCKSPRCIALEGEVGQRVSCSIYEQRSSPCREFEASWADGQHNSDCDAARAAFGLAPLDPIDHEPWFEKSA
;
A
#
# COMPACT_ATOMS: atom_id res chain seq x y z
N MET A 1 12.82 11.22 -2.73
CA MET A 1 13.04 10.22 -3.80
C MET A 1 14.53 10.04 -4.00
N GLN A 2 14.97 8.90 -4.52
CA GLN A 2 16.36 8.62 -4.90
C GLN A 2 16.48 8.38 -6.40
N SER A 3 17.57 8.85 -7.01
CA SER A 3 17.84 8.63 -8.44
C SER A 3 18.33 7.20 -8.68
N ILE A 4 17.70 6.48 -9.62
CA ILE A 4 18.19 5.18 -10.11
C ILE A 4 18.96 5.40 -11.42
N ASN A 5 18.38 6.16 -12.35
CA ASN A 5 18.98 6.52 -13.63
C ASN A 5 18.40 7.86 -14.13
N PRO A 6 18.84 8.43 -15.28
CA PRO A 6 18.41 9.74 -15.74
C PRO A 6 16.90 9.93 -15.95
N THR A 7 16.13 8.84 -16.11
CA THR A 7 14.69 8.89 -16.38
C THR A 7 13.86 8.16 -15.32
N ARG A 8 14.48 7.60 -14.28
CA ARG A 8 13.78 6.83 -13.24
C ARG A 8 14.28 7.18 -11.84
N VAL A 9 13.31 7.32 -10.94
CA VAL A 9 13.53 7.54 -9.51
C VAL A 9 12.76 6.51 -8.71
N ALA A 10 13.28 6.15 -7.54
CA ALA A 10 12.57 5.35 -6.55
C ALA A 10 12.14 6.20 -5.36
N MET A 11 11.11 5.72 -4.66
CA MET A 11 10.81 6.22 -3.33
C MET A 11 11.95 5.81 -2.39
N LEU A 12 12.22 6.66 -1.39
CA LEU A 12 13.29 6.36 -0.44
C LEU A 12 12.92 5.11 0.36
N GLY A 13 13.84 4.15 0.43
CA GLY A 13 13.63 2.86 1.11
C GLY A 13 12.99 1.77 0.26
N THR A 14 12.68 2.02 -1.02
CA THR A 14 12.09 1.00 -1.92
C THR A 14 13.07 0.39 -2.92
N ASP A 15 14.31 0.85 -2.97
CA ASP A 15 15.36 0.35 -3.88
C ASP A 15 16.16 -0.81 -3.26
N CYS A 16 15.46 -1.82 -2.75
CA CYS A 16 16.06 -2.99 -2.13
C CYS A 16 15.12 -4.20 -2.22
N LYS A 17 15.63 -5.39 -1.88
CA LYS A 17 14.86 -6.65 -1.97
C LYS A 17 13.63 -6.69 -1.04
N SER A 18 13.70 -5.99 0.09
CA SER A 18 12.62 -5.92 1.08
C SER A 18 12.17 -4.47 1.23
N PRO A 19 11.43 -3.93 0.23
CA PRO A 19 11.14 -2.51 0.15
C PRO A 19 10.26 -2.06 1.30
N ARG A 20 10.66 -0.95 1.95
CA ARG A 20 9.84 -0.25 2.94
C ARG A 20 10.06 1.24 2.81
N CYS A 21 9.06 1.93 2.25
CA CYS A 21 9.11 3.39 2.10
C CYS A 21 9.31 4.05 3.46
N ILE A 22 10.24 5.00 3.55
CA ILE A 22 10.54 5.70 4.81
C ILE A 22 9.35 6.53 5.33
N ALA A 23 8.41 6.88 4.46
CA ALA A 23 7.20 7.62 4.81
C ALA A 23 6.04 6.72 5.23
N LEU A 24 6.22 5.40 5.24
CA LEU A 24 5.23 4.45 5.76
C LEU A 24 5.36 4.37 7.28
N GLU A 25 4.38 4.94 7.97
CA GLU A 25 4.28 4.92 9.42
C GLU A 25 3.44 3.73 9.89
N GLY A 26 3.71 3.24 11.09
CA GLY A 26 3.01 2.11 11.70
C GLY A 26 3.50 0.73 11.25
N GLU A 27 2.73 -0.29 11.55
CA GLU A 27 3.10 -1.70 11.37
C GLU A 27 2.15 -2.43 10.42
N VAL A 28 2.72 -3.11 9.42
CA VAL A 28 1.94 -3.85 8.41
C VAL A 28 1.24 -5.03 9.09
N GLY A 29 -0.04 -5.22 8.80
CA GLY A 29 -0.90 -6.18 9.50
C GLY A 29 -1.62 -5.61 10.72
N GLN A 30 -1.26 -4.39 11.15
CA GLN A 30 -1.97 -3.65 12.19
C GLN A 30 -2.54 -2.34 11.59
N ARG A 31 -1.95 -1.20 11.93
CA ARG A 31 -2.33 0.12 11.43
C ARG A 31 -1.12 0.76 10.75
N VAL A 32 -1.32 1.24 9.53
CA VAL A 32 -0.33 1.99 8.76
C VAL A 32 -0.92 3.27 8.18
N SER A 33 -0.06 4.26 7.95
CA SER A 33 -0.41 5.50 7.26
C SER A 33 0.79 6.01 6.45
N CYS A 34 0.52 6.79 5.40
CA CYS A 34 1.58 7.48 4.67
C CYS A 34 1.70 8.91 5.21
N SER A 35 2.86 9.27 5.77
CA SER A 35 3.09 10.62 6.32
C SER A 35 3.12 11.73 5.27
N ILE A 36 3.29 11.36 4.00
CA ILE A 36 3.30 12.27 2.85
C ILE A 36 2.09 12.03 1.92
N TYR A 37 0.95 11.60 2.48
CA TYR A 37 -0.23 11.20 1.70
C TYR A 37 -0.60 12.20 0.58
N GLU A 38 -0.63 13.50 0.88
CA GLU A 38 -0.94 14.56 -0.11
C GLU A 38 0.14 14.77 -1.18
N GLN A 39 1.37 14.31 -0.94
CA GLN A 39 2.54 14.47 -1.81
C GLN A 39 2.96 13.16 -2.46
N ARG A 40 2.10 12.13 -2.45
CA ARG A 40 2.39 10.83 -3.10
C ARG A 40 2.73 11.02 -4.58
N SER A 41 3.72 10.26 -5.05
CA SER A 41 4.08 10.15 -6.46
C SER A 41 2.98 9.43 -7.25
N SER A 42 2.99 9.55 -8.58
CA SER A 42 1.97 8.94 -9.43
C SER A 42 1.81 7.43 -9.22
N PRO A 43 2.87 6.59 -9.07
CA PRO A 43 2.69 5.17 -8.84
C PRO A 43 1.93 4.86 -7.55
N CYS A 44 2.08 5.69 -6.50
CA CYS A 44 1.35 5.53 -5.24
C CYS A 44 -0.07 6.13 -5.27
N ARG A 45 -0.41 6.96 -6.27
CA ARG A 45 -1.76 7.49 -6.47
C ARG A 45 -2.59 6.59 -7.37
N GLU A 46 -1.94 6.00 -8.36
CA GLU A 46 -2.54 5.09 -9.35
C GLU A 46 -2.74 3.68 -8.80
N PHE A 47 -2.17 3.35 -7.63
CA PHE A 47 -2.39 2.07 -6.99
C PHE A 47 -3.78 1.99 -6.36
N GLU A 48 -4.63 1.14 -6.91
CA GLU A 48 -5.98 0.88 -6.41
C GLU A 48 -5.99 -0.22 -5.35
N ALA A 49 -6.70 0.01 -4.25
CA ALA A 49 -6.89 -1.01 -3.23
C ALA A 49 -7.74 -2.16 -3.78
N SER A 50 -7.42 -3.41 -3.40
CA SER A 50 -8.29 -4.53 -3.74
C SER A 50 -9.70 -4.30 -3.23
N TRP A 51 -10.67 -4.61 -4.07
CA TRP A 51 -12.11 -4.48 -3.83
C TRP A 51 -12.64 -3.04 -3.73
N ALA A 52 -11.85 -2.00 -4.04
CA ALA A 52 -12.30 -0.60 -3.99
C ALA A 52 -13.57 -0.35 -4.82
N ASP A 53 -13.68 -0.98 -5.99
CA ASP A 53 -14.87 -0.94 -6.85
C ASP A 53 -15.41 -2.36 -7.12
N GLY A 54 -15.32 -3.24 -6.12
CA GLY A 54 -15.66 -4.66 -6.27
C GLY A 54 -14.70 -5.44 -7.17
N GLN A 55 -13.60 -4.82 -7.59
CA GLN A 55 -12.56 -5.45 -8.42
C GLN A 55 -11.41 -5.97 -7.54
N HIS A 56 -11.04 -7.22 -7.75
CA HIS A 56 -9.89 -7.82 -7.09
C HIS A 56 -8.58 -7.26 -7.64
N ASN A 57 -7.67 -6.86 -6.75
CA ASN A 57 -6.30 -6.49 -7.13
C ASN A 57 -5.32 -7.53 -6.56
N SER A 58 -4.79 -8.41 -7.43
CA SER A 58 -3.83 -9.45 -7.07
C SER A 58 -2.52 -8.92 -6.46
N ASP A 59 -2.15 -7.67 -6.73
CA ASP A 59 -0.94 -7.07 -6.15
C ASP A 59 -1.09 -6.87 -4.64
N CYS A 60 -2.32 -6.64 -4.15
CA CYS A 60 -2.58 -6.56 -2.72
C CYS A 60 -2.33 -7.92 -2.04
N ASP A 61 -2.70 -9.03 -2.68
CA ASP A 61 -2.47 -10.37 -2.14
C ASP A 61 -0.99 -10.74 -2.15
N ALA A 62 -0.27 -10.40 -3.23
CA ALA A 62 1.17 -10.58 -3.30
C ALA A 62 1.89 -9.78 -2.22
N ALA A 63 1.49 -8.53 -2.01
CA ALA A 63 2.03 -7.69 -0.93
C ALA A 63 1.74 -8.31 0.44
N ARG A 64 0.52 -8.78 0.70
CA ARG A 64 0.15 -9.43 1.97
C ARG A 64 0.90 -10.72 2.21
N ALA A 65 1.08 -11.56 1.18
CA ALA A 65 1.85 -12.79 1.25
C ALA A 65 3.31 -12.53 1.61
N ALA A 66 3.92 -11.43 1.12
CA ALA A 66 5.27 -11.03 1.48
C ALA A 66 5.43 -10.70 2.98
N PHE A 67 4.33 -10.35 3.66
CA PHE A 67 4.26 -10.13 5.11
C PHE A 67 3.62 -11.30 5.88
N GLY A 68 3.35 -12.45 5.23
CA GLY A 68 2.74 -13.62 5.88
C GLY A 68 1.26 -13.45 6.23
N LEU A 69 0.57 -12.50 5.60
CA LEU A 69 -0.85 -12.22 5.82
C LEU A 69 -1.71 -12.97 4.78
N ALA A 70 -2.88 -13.45 5.20
CA ALA A 70 -3.86 -14.06 4.30
C ALA A 70 -4.38 -13.05 3.26
N PRO A 71 -4.82 -13.45 2.05
CA PRO A 71 -5.46 -12.58 1.05
C PRO A 71 -6.61 -11.73 1.61
N LEU A 72 -6.94 -10.65 0.91
CA LEU A 72 -8.14 -9.86 1.28
C LEU A 72 -9.39 -10.52 0.70
N ASP A 73 -10.32 -10.88 1.57
CA ASP A 73 -11.67 -11.22 1.15
C ASP A 73 -12.38 -9.99 0.57
N PRO A 74 -13.34 -10.18 -0.36
CA PRO A 74 -14.23 -9.11 -0.76
C PRO A 74 -14.84 -8.49 0.49
N ILE A 75 -14.69 -7.18 0.66
CA ILE A 75 -15.37 -6.48 1.75
C ILE A 75 -16.86 -6.58 1.42
N ASP A 76 -17.59 -7.45 2.12
CA ASP A 76 -19.02 -7.27 2.30
C ASP A 76 -19.17 -5.85 2.85
N HIS A 77 -19.83 -5.01 2.07
CA HIS A 77 -19.97 -3.56 2.19
C HIS A 77 -20.69 -3.14 3.48
N GLU A 78 -20.22 -3.55 4.64
CA GLU A 78 -20.60 -2.94 5.90
C GLU A 78 -19.55 -1.87 6.21
N PRO A 79 -19.92 -0.58 6.21
CA PRO A 79 -18.97 0.51 6.35
C PRO A 79 -18.17 0.36 7.66
N TRP A 80 -16.85 0.25 7.56
CA TRP A 80 -15.94 0.10 8.71
C TRP A 80 -16.05 1.25 9.72
N PHE A 81 -16.55 2.41 9.29
CA PHE A 81 -16.84 3.56 10.17
C PHE A 81 -17.90 3.25 11.22
N GLU A 82 -18.88 2.40 10.91
CA GLU A 82 -20.00 2.06 11.81
C GLU A 82 -19.62 1.05 12.90
N LYS A 83 -18.54 0.28 12.71
CA LYS A 83 -18.05 -0.71 13.69
C LYS A 83 -17.08 -0.14 14.72
N SER A 84 -16.81 1.17 14.68
CA SER A 84 -15.86 1.85 15.57
C SER A 84 -16.53 2.82 16.57
N ALA A 85 -17.85 2.72 16.78
CA ALA A 85 -18.62 3.47 17.78
C ALA A 85 -18.94 2.64 19.02
#